data_AF-A0A5M5DDP3-F1
#
_entry.id   AF-A0A5M5DDP3-F1
#
_cell.length_a   1.000
_cell.length_b   1.000
_cell.length_c   1.000
_cell.angle_alpha   90.00
_cell.angle_beta   90.00
_cell.angle_gamma   90.00
#
_symmetry.space_group_name_H-M   'P 1'
#
loop_
_entity.id
_entity.type
_entity.pdbx_description
1 polymer ?
#
loop_
_entity_poly.entity_id
_entity_poly.type
_entity_poly.pdbx_seq_one_letter_code
_entity_poly.pdbx_strand_id
1 'polypeptide(L)'
;MRKEELIKQLQERDLLLANAVSHMATYVQDRYPSTFPSKEQTEAVNNYLRSVHADGDGSTSERNCEHRRIASQNITIAAIRVLDSQQLDRLQNVLDHIAYDKEYYMPERGYGMHR
;
A
#
# COMPACT_ATOMS: atom_id res chain seq x y z
N MET A 1 -14.16 -1.29 -15.85
CA MET A 1 -14.70 -1.92 -14.62
C MET A 1 -14.82 -0.83 -13.57
N ARG A 2 -15.86 -0.79 -12.73
CA ARG A 2 -15.91 0.17 -11.61
C ARG A 2 -15.15 -0.37 -10.40
N LYS A 3 -14.61 0.54 -9.57
CA LYS A 3 -13.92 0.21 -8.31
C LYS A 3 -14.75 -0.75 -7.44
N GLU A 4 -16.02 -0.44 -7.21
CA GLU A 4 -16.91 -1.23 -6.35
C GLU A 4 -17.08 -2.67 -6.83
N GLU A 5 -17.14 -2.88 -8.15
CA GLU A 5 -17.24 -4.22 -8.74
C GLU A 5 -15.95 -5.02 -8.53
N LEU A 6 -14.79 -4.36 -8.70
CA LEU A 6 -13.49 -4.96 -8.41
C LEU A 6 -13.38 -5.38 -6.94
N ILE A 7 -13.76 -4.49 -6.01
CA ILE A 7 -13.66 -4.78 -4.58
C ILE A 7 -14.53 -5.98 -4.20
N LYS A 8 -15.77 -6.07 -4.71
CA LYS A 8 -16.64 -7.24 -4.47
C LYS A 8 -16.00 -8.54 -4.97
N GLN A 9 -15.43 -8.55 -6.17
CA GLN A 9 -14.74 -9.74 -6.71
C GLN A 9 -13.51 -10.13 -5.90
N LEU A 10 -12.76 -9.15 -5.37
CA LEU A 10 -11.60 -9.42 -4.52
C LEU A 10 -12.04 -9.93 -3.14
N GLN A 11 -13.10 -9.39 -2.55
CA GLN A 11 -13.60 -9.82 -1.23
C GLN A 11 -13.98 -11.30 -1.19
N GLU A 12 -14.47 -11.86 -2.30
CA GLU A 12 -14.77 -13.30 -2.41
C GLU A 12 -13.53 -14.19 -2.37
N ARG A 13 -12.34 -13.64 -2.66
CA ARG A 13 -11.08 -14.39 -2.77
C ARG A 13 -10.11 -14.09 -1.64
N ASP A 14 -9.93 -12.81 -1.36
CA ASP A 14 -9.00 -12.29 -0.36
C ASP A 14 -9.51 -10.93 0.16
N LEU A 15 -10.08 -10.98 1.36
CA LEU A 15 -10.62 -9.80 2.04
C LEU A 15 -9.55 -8.74 2.32
N LEU A 16 -8.32 -9.16 2.66
CA LEU A 16 -7.25 -8.22 3.02
C LEU A 16 -6.69 -7.54 1.78
N LEU A 17 -6.52 -8.28 0.68
CA LEU A 17 -6.19 -7.70 -0.61
C LEU A 17 -7.26 -6.71 -1.07
N ALA A 18 -8.54 -7.08 -0.94
CA ALA A 18 -9.64 -6.19 -1.32
C ALA A 18 -9.63 -4.88 -0.52
N ASN A 19 -9.39 -4.97 0.80
CA ASN A 19 -9.30 -3.79 1.66
C ASN A 19 -8.11 -2.91 1.28
N ALA A 20 -6.93 -3.49 1.10
CA ALA A 20 -5.74 -2.76 0.67
C ALA A 20 -5.96 -2.06 -0.68
N VAL A 21 -6.49 -2.76 -1.67
CA VAL A 21 -6.81 -2.19 -2.99
C VAL A 21 -7.85 -1.07 -2.88
N SER A 22 -8.90 -1.23 -2.08
CA SER A 22 -9.95 -0.23 -1.91
C SER A 22 -9.41 1.08 -1.29
N HIS A 23 -8.65 0.95 -0.19
CA HIS A 23 -8.06 2.09 0.51
C HIS A 23 -7.04 2.82 -0.37
N MET A 24 -6.14 2.07 -1.01
CA MET A 24 -5.09 2.67 -1.83
C MET A 24 -5.63 3.25 -3.14
N ALA A 25 -6.60 2.61 -3.79
CA ALA A 25 -7.28 3.18 -4.95
C ALA A 25 -7.98 4.50 -4.58
N THR A 26 -8.65 4.55 -3.43
CA THR A 26 -9.30 5.78 -2.95
C THR A 26 -8.28 6.88 -2.68
N TYR A 27 -7.12 6.55 -2.09
CA TYR A 27 -6.04 7.49 -1.86
C TYR A 27 -5.47 8.07 -3.18
N VAL A 28 -5.14 7.23 -4.16
CA VAL A 28 -4.49 7.70 -5.39
C VAL A 28 -5.45 8.34 -6.40
N GLN A 29 -6.74 8.01 -6.34
CA GLN A 29 -7.79 8.62 -7.17
C GLN A 29 -8.23 10.00 -6.66
N ASP A 30 -7.89 10.37 -5.43
CA ASP A 30 -8.10 11.72 -4.95
C ASP A 30 -7.40 12.71 -5.91
N ARG A 31 -8.04 13.84 -6.17
CA ARG A 31 -7.49 14.91 -7.01
C ARG A 31 -6.41 15.69 -6.27
N TYR A 32 -6.51 15.80 -4.95
CA TYR A 32 -5.53 16.48 -4.09
C TYR A 32 -5.16 15.64 -2.86
N PRO A 33 -4.64 14.42 -3.05
CA PRO A 33 -4.24 13.55 -1.97
C PRO A 33 -3.13 14.17 -1.15
N SER A 34 -3.22 13.98 0.17
CA SER A 34 -2.14 14.25 1.11
C SER A 34 -0.81 13.66 0.64
N THR A 35 0.29 14.31 1.00
CA THR A 35 1.66 13.83 0.73
C THR A 35 1.87 12.40 1.21
N PHE A 36 1.26 12.05 2.35
CA PHE A 36 1.31 10.71 2.94
C PHE A 36 -0.08 10.06 2.96
N PRO A 37 -0.16 8.73 2.84
CA PRO A 37 -1.40 8.00 3.11
C PRO A 37 -1.78 8.13 4.60
N SER A 38 -3.04 7.87 4.92
CA SER A 38 -3.51 7.83 6.30
C SER A 38 -2.97 6.60 7.03
N LYS A 39 -3.05 6.63 8.37
CA LYS A 39 -2.74 5.47 9.21
C LYS A 39 -3.53 4.23 8.78
N GLU A 40 -4.83 4.39 8.58
CA GLU A 40 -5.73 3.31 8.16
C GLU A 40 -5.35 2.73 6.79
N GLN A 41 -4.99 3.59 5.82
CA GLN A 41 -4.54 3.15 4.50
C GLN A 41 -3.23 2.35 4.60
N THR A 42 -2.30 2.81 5.41
CA THR A 42 -1.01 2.13 5.64
C THR A 42 -1.19 0.81 6.37
N GLU A 43 -2.04 0.77 7.40
CA GLU A 43 -2.38 -0.45 8.13
C GLU A 43 -3.09 -1.47 7.25
N ALA A 44 -3.96 -1.06 6.32
CA ALA A 44 -4.60 -1.96 5.37
C ALA A 44 -3.56 -2.68 4.49
N VAL A 45 -2.55 -1.95 3.99
CA VAL A 45 -1.43 -2.52 3.24
C VAL A 45 -0.60 -3.45 4.12
N ASN A 46 -0.22 -3.02 5.32
CA ASN A 46 0.56 -3.84 6.26
C ASN A 46 -0.12 -5.15 6.63
N ASN A 47 -1.44 -5.11 6.87
CA ASN A 47 -2.23 -6.29 7.20
C ASN A 47 -2.22 -7.30 6.05
N TYR A 48 -2.35 -6.83 4.81
CA TYR A 48 -2.23 -7.69 3.63
C TYR A 48 -0.82 -8.28 3.47
N LEU A 49 0.23 -7.45 3.58
CA LEU A 49 1.62 -7.93 3.44
C LEU A 49 1.97 -8.97 4.52
N ARG A 50 1.47 -8.79 5.74
CA ARG A 50 1.63 -9.74 6.83
C ARG A 50 0.88 -11.05 6.55
N SER A 51 -0.33 -11.01 5.99
CA SER A 51 -1.10 -12.22 5.71
C SER A 51 -0.49 -13.08 4.62
N VAL A 52 0.26 -12.49 3.69
CA VAL A 52 1.02 -13.23 2.65
C VAL A 52 2.45 -13.58 3.09
N HIS A 53 2.73 -13.47 4.39
CA HIS A 53 4.02 -13.80 5.01
C HIS A 53 5.22 -13.01 4.45
N ALA A 54 4.99 -11.80 3.94
CA ALA A 54 6.05 -10.97 3.38
C ALA A 54 7.05 -10.46 4.45
N ASP A 55 6.62 -10.41 5.72
CA ASP A 55 7.45 -9.96 6.84
C ASP A 55 8.55 -10.95 7.25
N GLY A 56 8.52 -12.20 6.78
CA GLY A 56 9.52 -13.21 7.14
C GLY A 56 9.61 -13.43 8.65
N ASP A 57 10.79 -13.14 9.23
CA ASP A 57 11.06 -13.20 10.67
C ASP A 57 10.53 -11.98 11.46
N GLY A 58 9.89 -11.03 10.79
CA GLY A 58 9.34 -9.81 11.37
C GLY A 58 10.32 -8.64 11.45
N SER A 59 11.61 -8.85 11.16
CA SER A 59 12.62 -7.78 11.16
C SER A 59 12.44 -6.82 9.98
N THR A 60 12.94 -5.59 10.13
CA THR A 60 13.05 -4.59 9.04
C THR A 60 14.34 -4.76 8.24
N SER A 61 14.79 -6.00 8.04
CA SER A 61 15.96 -6.28 7.20
C SER A 61 15.67 -5.91 5.75
N GLU A 62 16.70 -5.51 5.01
CA GLU A 62 16.61 -5.18 3.57
C GLU A 62 15.90 -6.29 2.79
N ARG A 63 16.25 -7.55 3.08
CA ARG A 63 15.61 -8.73 2.47
C ARG A 63 14.11 -8.79 2.71
N ASN A 64 13.65 -8.54 3.93
CA ASN A 64 12.22 -8.52 4.24
C ASN A 64 11.52 -7.33 3.59
N CYS A 65 12.18 -6.17 3.51
CA CYS A 65 11.65 -5.02 2.79
C CYS A 65 11.48 -5.31 1.29
N GLU A 66 12.43 -5.97 0.64
CA GLU A 66 12.29 -6.42 -0.75
C GLU A 66 11.16 -7.45 -0.91
N HIS A 67 11.02 -8.40 0.02
CA HIS A 67 9.90 -9.34 0.01
C HIS A 67 8.55 -8.61 0.12
N ARG A 68 8.46 -7.60 1.00
CA ARG A 68 7.27 -6.73 1.15
C ARG A 68 6.99 -5.94 -0.12
N ARG A 69 8.02 -5.38 -0.75
CA ARG A 69 7.92 -4.63 -2.01
C ARG A 69 7.46 -5.50 -3.17
N ILE A 70 7.91 -6.75 -3.25
CA ILE A 70 7.43 -7.70 -4.26
C ILE A 70 5.97 -8.08 -3.96
N ALA A 71 5.63 -8.37 -2.71
CA ALA A 71 4.26 -8.74 -2.32
C ALA A 71 3.26 -7.58 -2.53
N SER A 72 3.67 -6.32 -2.35
CA SER A 72 2.81 -5.15 -2.61
C SER A 72 2.45 -5.01 -4.08
N GLN A 73 3.23 -5.58 -5.01
CA GLN A 73 2.88 -5.58 -6.43
C GLN A 73 1.54 -6.27 -6.71
N ASN A 74 1.10 -7.20 -5.88
CA ASN A 74 -0.23 -7.81 -6.00
C ASN A 74 -1.35 -6.77 -5.85
N ILE A 75 -1.16 -5.74 -5.02
CA ILE A 75 -2.09 -4.62 -4.88
C ILE A 75 -2.10 -3.80 -6.18
N THR A 76 -0.93 -3.47 -6.72
CA THR A 76 -0.79 -2.77 -8.00
C THR A 76 -1.47 -3.53 -9.14
N ILE A 77 -1.19 -4.83 -9.26
CA ILE A 77 -1.75 -5.71 -10.30
C ILE A 77 -3.28 -5.74 -10.22
N ALA A 78 -3.84 -5.88 -9.02
CA ALA A 78 -5.29 -5.85 -8.82
C ALA A 78 -5.89 -4.48 -9.22
N ALA A 79 -5.19 -3.39 -8.92
CA ALA A 79 -5.64 -2.03 -9.17
C ALA A 79 -5.56 -1.60 -10.65
N ILE A 80 -4.82 -2.30 -11.52
CA ILE A 80 -4.72 -2.01 -12.98
C ILE A 80 -6.10 -1.87 -13.64
N ARG A 81 -7.10 -2.61 -13.16
CA ARG A 81 -8.44 -2.61 -13.76
C ARG A 81 -9.23 -1.31 -13.55
N VAL A 82 -8.79 -0.46 -12.62
CA VAL A 82 -9.54 0.71 -12.15
C VAL A 82 -8.72 1.99 -12.05
N LEU A 83 -7.38 1.92 -12.17
CA LEU A 83 -6.47 3.05 -12.12
C LEU A 83 -5.82 3.32 -13.49
N ASP A 84 -5.58 4.59 -13.80
CA ASP A 84 -4.78 4.99 -14.96
C ASP A 84 -3.26 4.89 -14.69
N SER A 85 -2.44 5.09 -15.73
CA SER A 85 -0.98 4.94 -15.64
C SER A 85 -0.33 5.86 -14.60
N GLN A 86 -0.82 7.11 -14.46
CA GLN A 86 -0.27 8.06 -13.50
C GLN A 86 -0.66 7.68 -12.07
N GLN A 87 -1.89 7.22 -11.88
CA GLN A 87 -2.35 6.69 -10.59
C GLN A 87 -1.60 5.43 -10.18
N LEU A 88 -1.28 4.54 -11.13
CA LEU A 88 -0.49 3.33 -10.88
C LEU A 88 0.97 3.65 -10.54
N ASP A 89 1.59 4.65 -11.18
CA ASP A 89 2.93 5.10 -10.82
C ASP A 89 2.96 5.62 -9.39
N ARG A 90 2.00 6.48 -9.03
CA ARG A 90 1.85 6.97 -7.67
C ARG A 90 1.60 5.85 -6.66
N LEU A 91 0.75 4.89 -7.00
CA LEU A 91 0.45 3.74 -6.15
C LEU A 91 1.72 2.95 -5.85
N GLN A 92 2.50 2.61 -6.89
CA GLN A 92 3.76 1.88 -6.73
C GLN A 92 4.73 2.65 -5.84
N ASN A 93 4.92 3.95 -6.07
CA ASN A 93 5.78 4.77 -5.23
C ASN A 93 5.40 4.68 -3.75
N VAL A 94 4.11 4.79 -3.41
CA VAL A 94 3.66 4.75 -2.02
C VAL A 94 3.78 3.35 -1.42
N LEU A 95 3.47 2.31 -2.18
CA LEU A 95 3.62 0.93 -1.73
C LEU A 95 5.08 0.56 -1.47
N ASP A 96 6.02 1.06 -2.29
CA ASP A 96 7.45 0.90 -2.08
C ASP A 96 7.84 1.53 -0.73
N HIS A 97 7.41 2.76 -0.45
CA HIS A 97 7.70 3.38 0.85
C HIS A 97 7.10 2.60 2.04
N ILE A 98 5.87 2.10 1.95
CA ILE A 98 5.25 1.26 3.00
C ILE A 98 5.99 -0.09 3.18
N ALA A 99 6.61 -0.60 2.12
CA ALA A 99 7.39 -1.83 2.19
C ALA A 99 8.63 -1.65 3.08
N TYR A 100 9.33 -0.51 2.98
CA TYR A 100 10.50 -0.18 3.80
C TYR A 100 10.16 0.46 5.15
N ASP A 101 9.03 1.16 5.25
CA ASP A 101 8.57 1.82 6.46
C ASP A 101 7.10 1.45 6.76
N LYS A 102 6.92 0.60 7.77
CA LYS A 102 5.58 0.14 8.20
C LYS A 102 4.75 1.29 8.79
N GLU A 103 5.37 2.41 9.14
CA GLU A 103 4.72 3.59 9.71
C GLU A 103 4.72 4.80 8.75
N TYR A 104 4.77 4.53 7.44
CA TYR A 104 4.71 5.53 6.36
C TYR A 104 3.35 6.26 6.24
N TYR A 105 2.86 6.78 7.35
CA TYR A 105 1.73 7.68 7.54
C TYR A 105 2.07 8.80 8.54
N MET A 106 3.14 8.62 9.34
CA MET A 106 3.68 9.66 10.20
C MET A 106 4.73 10.46 9.42
N PRO A 107 4.57 11.79 9.24
CA PRO A 107 5.73 12.61 8.93
C PRO A 107 6.64 12.48 10.16
N GLU A 108 7.85 11.96 9.98
CA GLU A 108 8.82 11.81 11.07
C GLU A 108 8.76 13.03 12.00
N ARG A 109 8.30 12.82 13.25
CA ARG A 109 8.49 13.80 14.31
C ARG A 109 9.98 13.89 14.56
N GLY A 110 10.63 14.83 13.87
CA GLY A 110 11.99 15.23 14.16
C GLY A 110 12.97 14.95 13.03
N TYR A 111 12.92 15.77 11.98
CA TYR A 111 14.18 16.38 11.56
C TYR A 111 14.66 17.23 12.73
N GLY A 112 15.44 16.61 13.61
CA GLY A 112 16.37 17.34 14.46
C GLY A 112 17.17 18.25 13.53
N MET A 113 17.13 19.55 13.84
CA MET A 113 18.01 20.53 13.24
C MET A 113 19.46 20.04 13.38
N HIS A 114 19.99 19.39 12.35
CA HIS A 114 21.42 19.27 12.16
C HIS A 114 21.90 20.62 11.64
N ARG A 115 22.14 21.55 12.57
CA ARG A 115 23.00 22.71 12.36
C ARG A 115 24.09 22.72 13.42
#